data_AF-X1C224-F1
#
_entry.id   AF-X1C224-F1
#
_cell.length_a   1.000
_cell.length_b   1.000
_cell.length_c   1.000
_cell.angle_alpha   90.00
_cell.angle_beta   90.00
_cell.angle_gamma   90.00
#
_symmetry.space_group_name_H-M   'P 1'
#
loop_
_entity.id
_entity.type
_entity.pdbx_description
1 polymer ?
#
loop_
_entity_poly.entity_id
_entity_poly.type
_entity_poly.pdbx_seq_one_letter_code
_entity_poly.pdbx_strand_id
1 'polypeptide(L)'
;MLINLEDVGGSESGQQSDYSGHGSRERDNTWSVDGANITDNSALGAAPAYLNIAGYEELQINYGNIDDYGCTRDSVNYNLTGNLFAENILGGDHEIKFGVDYLTAATTTHDYYEGNLCLAYYGPDETVPNGEWWEAWTLRDYYLNVWMDKFSVFIQDTMTFGRLSVNLGLRYDNERSMVKDEIIKASPWFPQYMTDLSITEVDPGVAWKTFSPRFSLIYDIFGTGKDVIKLNVARYG
;
A
#
# COMPACT_ATOMS: atom_id res chain seq x y z
N MET A 1 14.34 14.01 6.48
CA MET A 1 15.29 14.32 7.55
C MET A 1 14.50 14.72 8.78
N LEU A 2 14.57 13.92 9.83
CA LEU A 2 13.98 14.24 11.13
C LEU A 2 15.13 14.59 12.08
N ILE A 3 15.04 15.74 12.74
CA ILE A 3 15.93 16.15 13.82
C ILE A 3 15.17 15.90 15.12
N ASN A 4 15.80 15.21 16.07
CA ASN A 4 15.13 14.84 17.31
C ASN A 4 14.92 16.04 18.27
N LEU A 5 15.69 17.12 18.14
CA LEU A 5 15.57 18.34 18.94
C LEU A 5 15.66 19.61 18.07
N GLU A 6 14.79 20.58 18.33
CA GLU A 6 14.80 21.90 17.69
C GLU A 6 15.36 22.93 18.70
N ASP A 7 16.52 23.55 18.38
CA ASP A 7 17.12 24.57 19.24
C ASP A 7 16.47 25.95 18.97
N VAL A 8 15.70 26.46 19.93
CA VAL A 8 15.04 27.77 19.84
C VAL A 8 15.69 28.75 20.81
N GLY A 9 16.57 29.62 20.29
CA GLY A 9 17.21 30.67 21.10
C GLY A 9 18.38 30.19 21.96
N GLY A 10 19.01 29.06 21.60
CA GLY A 10 20.20 28.53 22.27
C GLY A 10 19.89 27.75 23.56
N SER A 11 18.65 27.34 23.77
CA SER A 11 18.22 26.56 24.94
C SER A 11 18.76 25.13 24.93
N GLU A 12 19.10 24.60 23.75
CA GLU A 12 19.67 23.26 23.56
C GLU A 12 21.11 23.32 23.01
N SER A 13 21.71 24.52 23.00
CA SER A 13 23.10 24.73 22.58
C SER A 13 24.06 23.96 23.49
N GLY A 14 24.68 22.92 22.94
CA GLY A 14 25.60 22.04 23.68
C GLY A 14 25.08 20.62 23.91
N GLN A 15 23.97 20.24 23.27
CA GLN A 15 23.51 18.84 23.19
C GLN A 15 23.67 18.30 21.77
N GLN A 16 23.84 16.97 21.66
CA GLN A 16 23.95 16.31 20.37
C GLN A 16 22.56 16.07 19.81
N SER A 17 22.30 16.59 18.61
CA SER A 17 21.09 16.27 17.86
C SER A 17 21.33 15.06 16.98
N ASP A 18 20.42 14.09 17.05
CA ASP A 18 20.43 12.95 16.13
C ASP A 18 19.72 13.31 14.83
N TYR A 19 20.35 12.90 13.73
CA TYR A 19 19.81 13.06 12.39
C TYR A 19 19.40 11.70 11.86
N SER A 20 18.24 11.64 11.23
CA SER A 20 17.84 10.45 10.49
C SER A 20 17.16 10.87 9.20
N GLY A 21 17.30 10.04 8.18
CA GLY A 21 16.37 10.06 7.07
C GLY A 21 15.88 8.68 6.69
N HIS A 22 14.88 8.65 5.83
CA HIS A 22 14.32 7.43 5.25
C HIS A 22 15.42 6.51 4.71
N GLY A 23 15.38 5.23 5.09
CA GLY A 23 16.37 4.23 4.67
C GLY A 23 17.70 4.24 5.45
N SER A 24 18.01 5.27 6.24
CA SER A 24 19.26 5.38 7.00
C SER A 24 19.09 5.06 8.50
N ARG A 25 20.10 4.47 9.12
CA ARG A 25 20.22 4.30 10.58
C ARG A 25 20.96 5.50 11.16
N GLU A 26 20.75 5.80 12.44
CA GLU A 26 21.48 6.89 13.13
C GLU A 26 23.01 6.74 13.06
N ARG A 27 23.50 5.51 12.90
CA ARG A 27 24.93 5.17 12.74
C ARG A 27 25.53 5.54 11.37
N ASP A 28 24.70 5.79 10.36
CA ASP A 28 25.14 6.12 9.00
C ASP A 28 25.48 7.62 8.86
N ASN A 29 25.23 8.41 9.90
CA ASN A 29 25.58 9.82 9.93
C ASN A 29 27.09 10.03 9.93
N THR A 30 27.56 10.91 9.05
CA THR A 30 28.96 11.36 9.04
C THR A 30 29.00 12.85 9.33
N TRP A 31 29.89 13.24 10.25
CA TRP A 31 30.12 14.62 10.64
C TRP A 31 31.44 15.12 10.08
N SER A 32 31.43 16.28 9.44
CA SER A 32 32.63 16.92 8.91
C SER A 32 32.65 18.42 9.21
N VAL A 33 33.82 18.93 9.59
CA VAL A 33 34.07 20.36 9.79
C VAL A 33 35.26 20.74 8.91
N ASP A 34 35.13 21.82 8.14
CA ASP A 34 36.15 22.29 7.19
C ASP A 34 36.63 21.20 6.20
N GLY A 35 35.73 20.28 5.84
CA GLY A 35 36.00 19.15 4.95
C GLY A 35 36.73 17.96 5.57
N ALA A 36 37.10 18.03 6.86
CA ALA A 36 37.66 16.89 7.59
C ALA A 36 36.55 16.09 8.28
N ASN A 37 36.52 14.77 8.10
CA ASN A 37 35.60 13.88 8.83
C ASN A 37 36.04 13.85 10.30
N ILE A 38 35.11 14.21 11.19
CA ILE A 38 35.31 14.24 12.64
C ILE A 38 34.45 13.23 13.38
N THR A 39 33.62 12.43 12.70
CA THR A 39 32.68 11.45 13.29
C THR A 39 33.33 10.65 14.41
N ASP A 40 32.63 10.49 15.54
CA ASP A 40 33.15 9.79 16.71
C ASP A 40 33.44 8.32 16.38
N ASN A 41 34.70 7.91 16.57
CA ASN A 41 35.14 6.55 16.29
C ASN A 41 34.76 5.54 17.40
N SER A 42 34.22 6.01 18.53
CA SER A 42 33.72 5.21 19.65
C SER A 42 32.19 5.11 19.70
N ALA A 43 31.48 5.95 18.93
CA ALA A 43 30.03 5.97 18.78
C ALA A 43 29.66 6.29 17.33
N LEU A 44 29.48 5.25 16.50
CA LEU A 44 29.13 5.40 15.08
C LEU A 44 27.89 6.29 14.89
N GLY A 45 27.97 7.25 13.98
CA GLY A 45 26.90 8.22 13.71
C GLY A 45 26.92 9.47 14.60
N ALA A 46 27.69 9.47 15.68
CA ALA A 46 27.75 10.57 16.63
C ALA A 46 28.76 11.64 16.25
N ALA A 47 28.48 12.88 16.64
CA ALA A 47 29.47 13.94 16.61
C ALA A 47 30.47 13.72 17.76
N PRO A 48 31.78 13.92 17.55
CA PRO A 48 32.80 13.77 18.60
C PRO A 48 32.74 14.88 19.66
N ALA A 49 31.96 15.94 19.39
CA ALA A 49 31.84 17.13 20.20
C ALA A 49 30.48 17.79 19.95
N TYR A 50 30.01 18.55 20.93
CA TYR A 50 28.80 19.34 20.81
C TYR A 50 29.03 20.51 19.86
N LEU A 51 28.64 20.34 18.60
CA LEU A 51 28.73 21.37 17.60
C LEU A 51 27.54 22.34 17.74
N ASN A 52 27.83 23.62 17.93
CA ASN A 52 26.82 24.66 17.85
C ASN A 52 26.64 25.09 16.39
N ILE A 53 25.53 24.66 15.77
CA ILE A 53 25.21 24.95 14.36
C ILE A 53 25.15 26.46 14.11
N ALA A 54 24.67 27.26 15.07
CA ALA A 54 24.63 28.71 14.97
C ALA A 54 26.02 29.40 15.02
N GLY A 55 27.08 28.63 15.33
CA GLY A 55 28.46 29.10 15.33
C GLY A 55 29.19 28.93 13.99
N TYR A 56 28.59 28.26 13.01
CA TYR A 56 29.19 28.03 11.68
C TYR A 56 28.63 29.03 10.66
N GLU A 57 29.50 29.47 9.74
CA GLU A 57 29.11 30.36 8.64
C GLU A 57 28.27 29.64 7.58
N GLU A 58 28.56 28.36 7.33
CA GLU A 58 27.86 27.52 6.35
C GLU A 58 27.63 26.12 6.92
N LEU A 59 26.42 25.61 6.72
CA LEU A 59 26.05 24.22 7.03
C LEU A 59 25.63 23.54 5.73
N GLN A 60 26.38 22.50 5.35
CA GLN A 60 26.01 21.62 4.25
C GLN A 60 25.48 20.30 4.83
N ILE A 61 24.23 19.97 4.50
CA ILE A 61 23.63 18.67 4.80
C ILE A 61 23.51 17.91 3.48
N ASN A 62 24.23 16.80 3.35
CA ASN A 62 24.03 15.84 2.28
C ASN A 62 23.24 14.66 2.86
N TYR A 63 22.05 14.43 2.32
CA TYR A 63 21.21 13.31 2.70
C TYR A 63 20.88 12.51 1.43
N GLY A 64 21.04 11.20 1.51
CA GLY A 64 20.77 10.27 0.41
C GLY A 64 20.07 9.03 0.95
N ASN A 65 19.24 8.43 0.11
CA ASN A 65 18.73 7.09 0.32
C ASN A 65 19.54 6.13 -0.59
N ILE A 66 19.58 4.85 -0.22
CA ILE A 66 20.12 3.78 -1.07
C ILE A 66 19.01 2.85 -1.60
N ASP A 67 17.75 3.11 -1.20
CA ASP A 67 16.55 2.36 -1.56
C ASP A 67 15.34 3.30 -1.76
N ASP A 68 14.95 3.55 -3.02
CA ASP A 68 13.75 4.28 -3.41
C ASP A 68 12.56 3.34 -3.61
N TYR A 69 11.72 3.26 -2.58
CA TYR A 69 10.48 2.50 -2.59
C TYR A 69 9.26 3.40 -2.80
N GLY A 70 8.41 3.03 -3.76
CA GLY A 70 7.15 3.70 -4.01
C GLY A 70 6.03 2.76 -4.41
N CYS A 71 4.80 3.09 -3.99
CA CYS A 71 3.61 2.33 -4.36
C CYS A 71 2.44 3.28 -4.67
N THR A 72 1.95 3.25 -5.90
CA THR A 72 0.77 3.99 -6.36
C THR A 72 -0.39 3.03 -6.60
N ARG A 73 -1.62 3.48 -6.29
CA ARG A 73 -2.86 2.68 -6.40
C ARG A 73 -3.95 3.51 -7.05
N ASP A 74 -3.96 3.51 -8.36
CA ASP A 74 -4.96 4.23 -9.13
C ASP A 74 -6.20 3.36 -9.28
N SER A 75 -7.38 3.93 -9.03
CA SER A 75 -8.64 3.21 -9.19
C SER A 75 -9.75 4.12 -9.66
N VAL A 76 -10.62 3.58 -10.50
CA VAL A 76 -11.83 4.24 -10.98
C VAL A 76 -12.99 3.27 -10.85
N ASN A 77 -14.05 3.71 -10.16
CA ASN A 77 -15.26 2.93 -9.94
C ASN A 77 -16.47 3.65 -10.53
N TYR A 78 -17.16 2.98 -11.45
CA TYR A 78 -18.43 3.42 -12.02
C TYR A 78 -19.57 2.61 -11.39
N ASN A 79 -20.52 3.31 -10.78
CA ASN A 79 -21.73 2.70 -10.22
C ASN A 79 -22.97 3.31 -10.88
N LEU A 80 -23.90 2.44 -11.26
CA LEU A 80 -25.26 2.82 -11.65
C LEU A 80 -26.25 2.00 -10.83
N THR A 81 -27.16 2.69 -10.17
CA THR A 81 -28.22 2.07 -9.37
C THR A 81 -29.59 2.63 -9.73
N GLY A 82 -30.60 1.76 -9.67
CA GLY A 82 -31.99 2.09 -9.90
C GLY A 82 -32.88 1.47 -8.83
N ASN A 83 -33.95 2.17 -8.50
CA ASN A 83 -35.00 1.70 -7.62
C ASN A 83 -36.35 1.83 -8.34
N LEU A 84 -37.17 0.79 -8.26
CA LEU A 84 -38.50 0.74 -8.83
C LEU A 84 -39.48 0.29 -7.75
N PHE A 85 -40.54 1.08 -7.56
CA PHE A 85 -41.65 0.76 -6.67
C PHE A 85 -42.84 0.33 -7.51
N ALA A 86 -43.39 -0.84 -7.20
CA ALA A 86 -44.53 -1.40 -7.88
C ALA A 86 -45.56 -1.87 -6.84
N GLU A 87 -46.69 -1.17 -6.78
CA GLU A 87 -47.75 -1.45 -5.81
C GLU A 87 -48.75 -2.48 -6.37
N ASN A 88 -49.26 -3.34 -5.49
CA ASN A 88 -50.27 -4.36 -5.81
C ASN A 88 -49.94 -5.28 -7.00
N ILE A 89 -48.66 -5.50 -7.29
CA ILE A 89 -48.22 -6.46 -8.31
C ILE A 89 -48.03 -7.83 -7.65
N LEU A 90 -48.49 -8.90 -8.30
CA LEU A 90 -48.43 -10.28 -7.78
C LEU A 90 -49.03 -10.47 -6.37
N GLY A 91 -49.92 -9.58 -5.94
CA GLY A 91 -50.61 -9.65 -4.65
C GLY A 91 -49.92 -8.91 -3.50
N GLY A 92 -48.84 -8.15 -3.77
CA GLY A 92 -48.15 -7.35 -2.76
C GLY A 92 -47.47 -6.11 -3.35
N ASP A 93 -46.79 -5.37 -2.49
CA ASP A 93 -45.98 -4.21 -2.87
C ASP A 93 -44.52 -4.63 -3.04
N HIS A 94 -43.91 -4.24 -4.14
CA HIS A 94 -42.55 -4.58 -4.52
C HIS A 94 -41.66 -3.33 -4.53
N GLU A 95 -40.53 -3.40 -3.84
CA GLU A 95 -39.42 -2.44 -3.94
C GLU A 95 -38.22 -3.16 -4.56
N ILE A 96 -38.03 -2.94 -5.86
CA ILE A 96 -36.97 -3.57 -6.65
C ILE A 96 -35.78 -2.61 -6.73
N LYS A 97 -34.62 -3.06 -6.26
CA LYS A 97 -33.33 -2.38 -6.39
C LYS A 97 -32.46 -3.16 -7.34
N PHE A 98 -31.80 -2.48 -8.26
CA PHE A 98 -30.85 -3.11 -9.16
C PHE A 98 -29.69 -2.18 -9.43
N GLY A 99 -28.57 -2.75 -9.83
CA GLY A 99 -27.41 -1.94 -10.17
C GLY A 99 -26.28 -2.73 -10.79
N VAL A 100 -25.36 -1.97 -11.36
CA VAL A 100 -24.13 -2.44 -11.98
C VAL A 100 -22.97 -1.63 -11.39
N ASP A 101 -21.90 -2.32 -11.02
CA ASP A 101 -20.63 -1.74 -10.60
C ASP A 101 -19.54 -2.17 -11.60
N TYR A 102 -18.69 -1.25 -12.01
CA TYR A 102 -17.47 -1.55 -12.74
C TYR A 102 -16.29 -0.82 -12.13
N LEU A 103 -15.34 -1.58 -11.59
CA LEU A 103 -14.11 -1.09 -11.01
C LEU A 103 -12.95 -1.48 -11.94
N THR A 104 -12.07 -0.53 -12.22
CA THR A 104 -10.73 -0.80 -12.74
C THR A 104 -9.71 -0.17 -11.82
N ALA A 105 -8.64 -0.89 -11.53
CA ALA A 105 -7.56 -0.39 -10.70
C ALA A 105 -6.20 -0.91 -11.18
N ALA A 106 -5.16 -0.11 -10.96
CA ALA A 106 -3.78 -0.49 -11.18
C ALA A 106 -2.98 -0.18 -9.91
N THR A 107 -2.17 -1.15 -9.48
CA THR A 107 -1.20 -0.96 -8.40
C THR A 107 0.19 -1.07 -8.99
N THR A 108 0.93 0.04 -8.99
CA THR A 108 2.32 0.07 -9.43
C THR A 108 3.22 0.22 -8.21
N THR A 109 4.13 -0.73 -8.03
CA THR A 109 5.13 -0.74 -6.97
C THR A 109 6.50 -0.72 -7.61
N HIS A 110 7.40 0.08 -7.07
CA HIS A 110 8.81 0.03 -7.40
C HIS A 110 9.65 0.03 -6.13
N ASP A 111 10.82 -0.56 -6.26
CA ASP A 111 11.88 -0.59 -5.27
C ASP A 111 13.20 -0.57 -6.06
N TYR A 112 13.89 0.56 -5.96
CA TYR A 112 15.09 0.84 -6.73
C TYR A 112 16.25 1.13 -5.80
N TYR A 113 17.38 0.48 -6.02
CA TYR A 113 18.60 0.78 -5.28
C TYR A 113 19.47 1.70 -6.10
N GLU A 114 19.92 2.83 -5.53
CA GLU A 114 20.75 3.80 -6.22
C GLU A 114 22.00 3.12 -6.80
N GLY A 115 22.12 3.21 -8.12
CA GLY A 115 23.23 2.59 -8.82
C GLY A 115 23.23 1.05 -8.78
N ASN A 116 22.11 0.38 -8.44
CA ASN A 116 21.97 -1.09 -8.45
C ASN A 116 23.01 -1.84 -7.60
N LEU A 117 23.52 -1.21 -6.54
CA LEU A 117 24.59 -1.73 -5.70
C LEU A 117 24.35 -1.40 -4.23
N CYS A 118 24.50 -2.39 -3.36
CA CYS A 118 24.57 -2.20 -1.92
C CYS A 118 25.83 -2.87 -1.37
N LEU A 119 26.44 -2.29 -0.35
CA LEU A 119 27.62 -2.84 0.31
C LEU A 119 27.22 -3.37 1.69
N ALA A 120 27.35 -4.69 1.88
CA ALA A 120 27.03 -5.35 3.15
C ALA A 120 28.31 -5.69 3.90
N TYR A 121 28.35 -5.35 5.20
CA TYR A 121 29.43 -5.72 6.11
C TYR A 121 28.98 -6.89 6.99
N TYR A 122 29.73 -7.98 6.97
CA TYR A 122 29.47 -9.17 7.78
C TYR A 122 30.56 -9.37 8.84
N GLY A 123 30.56 -8.51 9.86
CA GLY A 123 31.44 -8.61 11.02
C GLY A 123 30.68 -8.93 12.32
N PRO A 124 31.36 -9.49 13.33
CA PRO A 124 30.79 -9.74 14.65
C PRO A 124 30.53 -8.45 15.44
N ASP A 125 31.16 -7.34 15.05
CA ASP A 125 31.01 -6.02 15.63
C ASP A 125 31.15 -4.97 14.50
N GLU A 126 30.08 -4.21 14.24
CA GLU A 126 30.04 -3.17 13.19
C GLU A 126 30.99 -1.99 13.49
N THR A 127 31.50 -1.87 14.72
CA THR A 127 32.36 -0.74 15.17
C THR A 127 33.86 -1.02 15.03
N VAL A 128 34.26 -2.26 14.78
CA VAL A 128 35.67 -2.67 14.67
C VAL A 128 35.86 -3.53 13.41
N PRO A 129 36.22 -2.91 12.26
CA PRO A 129 36.38 -3.60 10.99
C PRO A 129 37.72 -4.34 10.95
N ASN A 130 37.86 -5.40 11.76
CA ASN A 130 39.09 -6.17 11.89
C ASN A 130 38.85 -7.58 11.34
N GLY A 131 38.93 -7.73 10.01
CA GLY A 131 39.00 -9.01 9.31
C GLY A 131 37.72 -9.86 9.21
N GLU A 132 37.08 -10.04 8.04
CA GLU A 132 36.62 -9.10 7.01
C GLU A 132 35.98 -9.89 5.87
N TRP A 133 34.72 -9.61 5.56
CA TRP A 133 34.17 -9.85 4.23
C TRP A 133 33.17 -8.72 3.99
N TRP A 134 33.54 -7.79 3.12
CA TRP A 134 32.59 -6.86 2.52
C TRP A 134 32.02 -7.56 1.30
N GLU A 135 30.69 -7.58 1.20
CA GLU A 135 29.99 -8.11 0.04
C GLU A 135 29.36 -6.97 -0.73
N ALA A 136 29.59 -6.95 -2.04
CA ALA A 136 28.92 -6.03 -2.95
C ALA A 136 27.72 -6.75 -3.56
N TRP A 137 26.53 -6.38 -3.11
CA TRP A 137 25.28 -6.88 -3.64
C TRP A 137 24.89 -6.08 -4.86
N THR A 138 24.92 -6.70 -6.04
CA THR A 138 24.29 -6.13 -7.22
C THR A 138 22.82 -6.50 -7.24
N LEU A 139 21.98 -5.48 -7.32
CA LEU A 139 20.53 -5.59 -7.20
C LEU A 139 19.89 -5.21 -8.53
N ARG A 140 18.86 -5.95 -8.93
CA ARG A 140 18.02 -5.56 -10.07
C ARG A 140 16.90 -4.67 -9.55
N ASP A 141 16.55 -3.64 -10.33
CA ASP A 141 15.36 -2.82 -10.09
C ASP A 141 14.11 -3.70 -9.98
N TYR A 142 13.32 -3.47 -8.94
CA TYR A 142 12.02 -4.09 -8.81
C TYR A 142 10.96 -3.12 -9.32
N TYR A 143 10.18 -3.57 -10.29
CA TYR A 143 9.02 -2.86 -10.79
C TYR A 143 7.91 -3.89 -10.99
N LEU A 144 6.73 -3.59 -10.44
CA LEU A 144 5.55 -4.43 -10.55
C LEU A 144 4.30 -3.56 -10.73
N ASN A 145 3.60 -3.73 -11.84
CA ASN A 145 2.33 -3.12 -12.18
C ASN A 145 1.25 -4.18 -12.36
N VAL A 146 0.40 -4.29 -11.33
CA VAL A 146 -0.73 -5.21 -11.28
C VAL A 146 -2.01 -4.47 -11.61
N TRP A 147 -2.67 -4.87 -12.68
CA TRP A 147 -3.98 -4.37 -13.07
C TRP A 147 -5.08 -5.32 -12.61
N MET A 148 -6.22 -4.77 -12.19
CA MET A 148 -7.44 -5.51 -11.90
C MET A 148 -8.67 -4.82 -12.49
N ASP A 149 -9.67 -5.62 -12.84
CA ASP A 149 -11.05 -5.16 -12.98
C ASP A 149 -12.03 -6.04 -12.24
N LYS A 150 -13.14 -5.42 -11.84
CA LYS A 150 -14.27 -6.10 -11.27
C LYS A 150 -15.54 -5.57 -11.91
N PHE A 151 -16.31 -6.49 -12.48
CA PHE A 151 -17.66 -6.24 -12.93
C PHE A 151 -18.64 -6.89 -11.97
N SER A 152 -19.61 -6.12 -11.48
CA SER A 152 -20.65 -6.63 -10.60
C SER A 152 -22.03 -6.21 -11.09
N VAL A 153 -23.00 -7.09 -10.93
CA VAL A 153 -24.41 -6.79 -11.16
C VAL A 153 -25.24 -7.35 -10.02
N PHE A 154 -26.25 -6.61 -9.60
CA PHE A 154 -27.18 -7.08 -8.58
C PHE A 154 -28.62 -6.71 -8.88
N ILE A 155 -29.52 -7.52 -8.34
CA ILE A 155 -30.94 -7.26 -8.24
C ILE A 155 -31.43 -7.71 -6.88
N GLN A 156 -32.31 -6.92 -6.28
CA GLN A 156 -32.94 -7.19 -5.00
C GLN A 156 -34.40 -6.77 -5.10
N ASP A 157 -35.29 -7.53 -4.48
CA ASP A 157 -36.71 -7.24 -4.40
C ASP A 157 -37.16 -7.40 -2.95
N THR A 158 -37.76 -6.34 -2.41
CA THR A 158 -38.45 -6.37 -1.12
C THR A 158 -39.95 -6.39 -1.39
N MET A 159 -40.56 -7.52 -1.13
CA MET A 159 -41.97 -7.78 -1.37
C MET A 159 -42.73 -7.73 -0.05
N THR A 160 -43.83 -7.00 0.03
CA THR A 160 -44.71 -6.95 1.21
C THR A 160 -46.12 -7.43 0.87
N PHE A 161 -46.55 -8.49 1.53
CA PHE A 161 -47.86 -9.13 1.43
C PHE A 161 -48.59 -8.99 2.78
N GLY A 162 -49.12 -7.80 3.06
CA GLY A 162 -49.78 -7.49 4.33
C GLY A 162 -48.83 -7.66 5.53
N ARG A 163 -48.90 -8.80 6.22
CA ARG A 163 -48.07 -9.13 7.40
C ARG A 163 -46.76 -9.84 7.08
N LEU A 164 -46.57 -10.29 5.84
CA LEU A 164 -45.39 -11.00 5.38
C LEU A 164 -44.52 -10.08 4.53
N SER A 165 -43.26 -9.89 4.90
CA SER A 165 -42.25 -9.27 4.06
C SER A 165 -41.20 -10.29 3.65
N VAL A 166 -40.91 -10.36 2.35
CA VAL A 166 -39.91 -11.24 1.76
C VAL A 166 -38.88 -10.38 1.06
N ASN A 167 -37.60 -10.62 1.32
CA ASN A 167 -36.50 -9.99 0.59
C ASN A 167 -35.75 -11.06 -0.18
N LEU A 168 -35.68 -10.91 -1.50
CA LEU A 168 -34.88 -11.74 -2.38
C LEU A 168 -33.78 -10.88 -2.97
N GLY A 169 -32.55 -11.37 -2.96
CA GLY A 169 -31.41 -10.67 -3.52
C GLY A 169 -30.48 -11.60 -4.24
N LEU A 170 -29.94 -11.13 -5.35
CA LEU A 170 -28.89 -11.82 -6.06
C LEU A 170 -27.83 -10.83 -6.52
N ARG A 171 -26.56 -11.20 -6.33
CA ARG A 171 -25.42 -10.49 -6.88
C ARG A 171 -24.48 -11.46 -7.58
N TYR A 172 -23.95 -11.02 -8.71
CA TYR A 172 -22.87 -11.66 -9.42
C TYR A 172 -21.68 -10.70 -9.48
N ASP A 173 -20.50 -11.19 -9.10
CA ASP A 173 -19.23 -10.48 -9.17
C ASP A 173 -18.26 -11.29 -10.03
N ASN A 174 -17.55 -10.61 -10.93
CA ASN A 174 -16.52 -11.19 -11.78
C ASN A 174 -15.28 -10.30 -11.71
N GLU A 175 -14.23 -10.83 -11.08
CA GLU A 175 -12.98 -10.13 -10.84
C GLU A 175 -11.83 -10.81 -11.60
N ARG A 176 -10.99 -10.00 -12.25
CA ARG A 176 -9.79 -10.45 -12.96
C ARG A 176 -8.62 -9.58 -12.57
N SER A 177 -7.44 -10.20 -12.58
CA SER A 177 -6.18 -9.52 -12.32
C SER A 177 -5.12 -10.02 -13.28
N MET A 178 -4.23 -9.12 -13.69
CA MET A 178 -3.14 -9.41 -14.62
C MET A 178 -1.97 -8.46 -14.36
N VAL A 179 -0.79 -8.84 -14.84
CA VAL A 179 0.41 -8.01 -14.77
C VAL A 179 0.60 -7.34 -16.13
N LYS A 180 0.85 -6.02 -16.17
CA LYS A 180 0.97 -5.26 -17.43
C LYS A 180 2.10 -4.25 -17.39
N ASP A 181 2.66 -3.97 -18.56
CA ASP A 181 3.60 -2.87 -18.76
C ASP A 181 4.83 -2.91 -17.82
N GLU A 182 5.37 -4.11 -17.59
CA GLU A 182 6.60 -4.26 -16.82
C GLU A 182 7.81 -4.02 -17.71
N ILE A 183 8.61 -3.03 -17.35
CA ILE A 183 9.86 -2.72 -18.05
C ILE A 183 10.94 -2.51 -17.01
N ILE A 184 11.85 -3.48 -16.91
CA ILE A 184 13.03 -3.42 -16.07
C ILE A 184 14.25 -3.42 -16.99
N LYS A 185 15.14 -2.44 -16.81
CA LYS A 185 16.36 -2.34 -17.61
C LYS A 185 17.39 -3.37 -17.15
N ALA A 186 18.34 -3.68 -18.03
CA ALA A 186 19.48 -4.52 -17.66
C ALA A 186 20.30 -3.83 -16.57
N SER A 187 20.87 -4.63 -15.66
CA SER A 187 21.77 -4.13 -14.62
C SER A 187 23.00 -3.45 -15.27
N PRO A 188 23.46 -2.30 -14.76
CA PRO A 188 24.65 -1.63 -15.27
C PRO A 188 25.95 -2.41 -14.97
N TRP A 189 25.96 -3.27 -13.96
CA TRP A 189 27.18 -4.00 -13.52
C TRP A 189 27.32 -5.37 -14.17
N PHE A 190 26.21 -6.11 -14.25
CA PHE A 190 26.18 -7.49 -14.73
C PHE A 190 25.04 -7.75 -15.72
N PRO A 191 24.98 -7.03 -16.86
CA PRO A 191 23.89 -7.16 -17.83
C PRO A 191 23.76 -8.58 -18.41
N GLN A 192 24.83 -9.38 -18.40
CA GLN A 192 24.83 -10.77 -18.87
C GLN A 192 24.07 -11.74 -17.95
N TYR A 193 23.93 -11.42 -16.65
CA TYR A 193 23.19 -12.24 -15.68
C TYR A 193 21.84 -11.60 -15.35
N MET A 194 21.79 -10.28 -15.34
CA MET A 194 20.60 -9.49 -15.09
C MET A 194 20.27 -8.66 -16.34
N THR A 195 19.81 -9.34 -17.39
CA THR A 195 19.39 -8.72 -18.65
C THR A 195 18.18 -7.80 -18.45
N ASP A 196 17.81 -7.07 -19.49
CA ASP A 196 16.52 -6.39 -19.52
C ASP A 196 15.37 -7.40 -19.45
N LEU A 197 14.24 -6.94 -18.90
CA LEU A 197 12.99 -7.67 -18.84
C LEU A 197 11.88 -6.74 -19.31
N SER A 198 11.19 -7.13 -20.37
CA SER A 198 10.00 -6.45 -20.86
C SER A 198 8.86 -7.44 -20.96
N ILE A 199 7.81 -7.20 -20.16
CA ILE A 199 6.60 -8.00 -20.15
C ILE A 199 5.44 -7.06 -20.46
N THR A 200 4.88 -7.18 -21.67
CA THR A 200 3.72 -6.39 -22.06
C THR A 200 2.49 -6.78 -21.25
N GLU A 201 2.22 -8.09 -21.13
CA GLU A 201 1.07 -8.60 -20.40
C GLU A 201 1.33 -10.05 -19.95
N VAL A 202 0.97 -10.34 -18.70
CA VAL A 202 0.80 -11.71 -18.20
C VAL A 202 -0.61 -11.81 -17.64
N ASP A 203 -1.48 -12.43 -18.43
CA ASP A 203 -2.82 -12.80 -18.01
C ASP A 203 -2.81 -14.25 -17.52
N PRO A 204 -3.09 -14.52 -16.22
CA PRO A 204 -3.23 -15.89 -15.72
C PRO A 204 -4.44 -16.61 -16.33
N GLY A 205 -5.36 -15.91 -16.99
CA GLY A 205 -6.59 -16.44 -17.57
C GLY A 205 -7.63 -16.84 -16.51
N VAL A 206 -7.38 -16.50 -15.24
CA VAL A 206 -8.23 -16.84 -14.10
C VAL A 206 -9.08 -15.64 -13.73
N ALA A 207 -10.39 -15.89 -13.60
CA ALA A 207 -11.35 -14.92 -13.11
C ALA A 207 -12.08 -15.48 -11.90
N TRP A 208 -12.17 -14.70 -10.83
CA TRP A 208 -12.97 -15.04 -9.66
C TRP A 208 -14.41 -14.66 -9.93
N LYS A 209 -15.26 -15.69 -10.02
CA LYS A 209 -16.70 -15.54 -10.24
C LYS A 209 -17.43 -15.90 -8.97
N THR A 210 -18.03 -14.89 -8.34
CA THR A 210 -18.79 -15.04 -7.10
C THR A 210 -20.27 -14.85 -7.36
N PHE A 211 -21.07 -15.79 -6.85
CA PHE A 211 -22.53 -15.73 -6.89
C PHE A 211 -23.07 -15.66 -5.46
N SER A 212 -23.73 -14.55 -5.13
CA SER A 212 -24.16 -14.21 -3.77
C SER A 212 -25.67 -14.06 -3.67
N PRO A 213 -26.41 -15.16 -3.46
CA PRO A 213 -27.83 -15.12 -3.14
C PRO A 213 -28.07 -14.62 -1.70
N ARG A 214 -29.17 -13.90 -1.52
CA ARG A 214 -29.68 -13.39 -0.24
C ARG A 214 -31.18 -13.64 -0.16
N PHE A 215 -31.62 -14.16 0.97
CA PHE A 215 -33.02 -14.44 1.25
C PHE A 215 -33.33 -13.97 2.67
N SER A 216 -34.41 -13.23 2.84
CA SER A 216 -34.96 -12.91 4.15
C SER A 216 -36.47 -13.03 4.15
N LEU A 217 -37.02 -13.51 5.26
CA LEU A 217 -38.45 -13.57 5.51
C LEU A 217 -38.74 -12.93 6.87
N ILE A 218 -39.72 -12.06 6.91
CA ILE A 218 -40.20 -11.38 8.11
C ILE A 218 -41.71 -11.56 8.16
N TYR A 219 -42.23 -12.10 9.26
CA TYR A 219 -43.67 -12.28 9.45
C TYR A 219 -44.13 -11.67 10.76
N ASP A 220 -45.08 -10.76 10.69
CA ASP A 220 -45.73 -10.16 11.86
C ASP A 220 -46.89 -11.05 12.35
N ILE A 221 -46.71 -11.63 13.54
CA ILE A 221 -47.63 -12.61 14.11
C ILE A 221 -48.99 -11.97 14.41
N PHE A 222 -48.99 -10.72 14.89
CA PHE A 222 -50.20 -10.04 15.36
C PHE A 222 -50.58 -8.79 14.55
N GLY A 223 -49.82 -8.42 13.52
CA GLY A 223 -50.16 -7.29 12.65
C GLY A 223 -50.00 -5.94 13.34
N THR A 224 -49.30 -5.92 14.48
CA THR A 224 -49.08 -4.74 15.31
C THR A 224 -47.67 -4.18 15.14
N GLY A 225 -46.82 -4.86 14.35
CA GLY A 225 -45.40 -4.57 14.15
C GLY A 225 -44.51 -4.92 15.35
N LYS A 226 -45.08 -5.45 16.45
CA LYS A 226 -44.37 -5.66 17.72
C LYS A 226 -43.78 -7.06 17.85
N ASP A 227 -44.50 -8.08 17.39
CA ASP A 227 -44.13 -9.48 17.52
C ASP A 227 -43.85 -10.08 16.14
N VAL A 228 -42.57 -10.16 15.78
CA VAL A 228 -42.10 -10.52 14.44
C VAL A 228 -41.16 -11.71 14.48
N ILE A 229 -41.38 -12.67 13.58
CA ILE A 229 -40.44 -13.75 13.30
C ILE A 229 -39.59 -13.34 12.12
N LYS A 230 -38.26 -13.48 12.25
CA LYS A 230 -37.30 -13.16 11.18
C LYS A 230 -36.43 -14.37 10.88
N LEU A 231 -36.29 -14.67 9.60
CA LEU A 231 -35.36 -15.64 9.06
C LEU A 231 -34.51 -14.97 7.99
N ASN A 232 -33.20 -15.22 8.01
CA ASN A 232 -32.27 -14.69 7.02
C ASN A 232 -31.26 -15.78 6.65
N VAL A 233 -31.03 -15.94 5.36
CA VAL A 233 -30.02 -16.83 4.79
C VAL A 233 -29.33 -16.08 3.67
N ALA A 234 -28.02 -15.94 3.75
CA ALA A 234 -27.22 -15.25 2.74
C ALA A 234 -25.89 -15.97 2.52
N ARG A 235 -25.42 -15.97 1.28
CA ARG A 235 -24.05 -16.34 0.93
C ARG A 235 -23.30 -15.10 0.49
N TYR A 236 -22.20 -14.83 1.18
CA TYR A 236 -21.21 -13.85 0.80
C TYR A 236 -20.06 -14.58 0.10
N GLY A 237 -19.35 -13.88 -0.77
CA GLY A 237 -18.11 -14.37 -1.35
C GLY A 237 -17.19 -13.22 -1.66
#